data_AF-K2F1X6-F1
#
_entry.id   AF-K2F1X6-F1
#
_cell.length_a   1.000
_cell.length_b   1.000
_cell.length_c   1.000
_cell.angle_alpha   90.00
_cell.angle_beta   90.00
_cell.angle_gamma   90.00
#
_symmetry.space_group_name_H-M   'P 1'
#
loop_
_entity.id
_entity.type
_entity.pdbx_description
1 polymer ?
#
loop_
_entity_poly.entity_id
_entity_poly.type
_entity_poly.pdbx_seq_one_letter_code
_entity_poly.pdbx_strand_id
1 'polypeptide(L)'
;MWFEENVEKIRKISKSNAFWKKNVLFLEEKQKIGLSEFLRQLDELNYQKVYSSSGGISGTEKTLPFFGEFMIQGGIVSIFPVNADRPVRIEFLGNKIERIESIGKIAEKTSVGR
;
A
#
# COMPACT_ATOMS: atom_id res chain seq x y z
N MET A 1 -1.46 13.68 -8.40
CA MET A 1 -2.76 12.97 -8.21
C MET A 1 -3.59 13.71 -7.15
N TRP A 2 -4.92 13.70 -7.20
CA TRP A 2 -5.81 14.45 -6.27
C TRP A 2 -5.53 14.19 -4.77
N PHE A 3 -5.04 13.00 -4.41
CA PHE A 3 -4.74 12.64 -3.02
C PHE A 3 -3.53 13.39 -2.44
N GLU A 4 -2.50 13.71 -3.24
CA GLU A 4 -1.31 14.44 -2.78
C GLU A 4 -1.66 15.88 -2.33
N GLU A 5 -2.59 16.52 -3.05
CA GLU A 5 -3.05 17.88 -2.75
C GLU A 5 -3.95 17.95 -1.50
N ASN A 6 -4.47 16.81 -1.03
CA ASN A 6 -5.43 16.74 0.07
C ASN A 6 -4.93 15.94 1.29
N VAL A 7 -3.69 15.46 1.31
CA VAL A 7 -3.09 14.70 2.43
C VAL A 7 -3.28 15.42 3.77
N GLU A 8 -3.00 16.72 3.81
CA GLU A 8 -3.12 17.54 5.03
C GLU A 8 -4.57 17.72 5.49
N LYS A 9 -5.54 17.72 4.56
CA LYS A 9 -6.96 17.75 4.91
C LYS A 9 -7.41 16.40 5.45
N ILE A 10 -7.00 15.30 4.83
CA ILE A 10 -7.29 13.93 5.29
C ILE A 10 -6.68 13.71 6.68
N ARG A 11 -5.46 14.18 6.93
CA ARG A 11 -4.77 14.14 8.22
C ARG A 11 -5.48 14.96 9.32
N LYS A 12 -6.13 16.07 8.96
CA LYS A 12 -6.95 16.87 9.90
C LYS A 12 -8.29 16.20 10.19
N ILE A 13 -8.96 15.66 9.16
CA ILE A 13 -10.28 15.01 9.29
C ILE A 13 -10.18 13.65 10.00
N SER A 14 -9.08 12.91 9.81
CA SER A 14 -8.85 11.64 10.53
C SER A 14 -8.74 11.82 12.05
N LYS A 15 -8.38 13.02 12.52
CA LYS A 15 -8.34 13.35 13.96
C LYS A 15 -9.72 13.63 14.56
N SER A 16 -10.69 14.06 13.74
CA SER A 16 -12.01 14.52 14.20
C SER A 16 -13.17 13.59 13.85
N ASN A 17 -12.96 12.60 12.97
CA ASN A 17 -14.00 11.70 12.52
C ASN A 17 -13.59 10.22 12.71
N ALA A 18 -14.37 9.49 13.51
CA ALA A 18 -14.14 8.09 13.85
C ALA A 18 -14.09 7.17 12.61
N PHE A 19 -14.84 7.50 11.55
CA PHE A 19 -14.82 6.76 10.30
C PHE A 19 -13.46 6.88 9.60
N TRP A 20 -12.92 8.09 9.47
CA TRP A 20 -11.62 8.30 8.81
C TRP A 20 -10.45 7.77 9.64
N LYS A 21 -10.54 7.83 10.97
CA LYS A 21 -9.54 7.24 11.86
C LYS A 21 -9.40 5.73 11.69
N LYS A 22 -10.49 5.04 11.39
CA LYS A 22 -10.51 3.58 11.20
C LYS A 22 -10.11 3.13 9.79
N ASN A 23 -10.37 3.97 8.79
CA ASN A 23 -10.21 3.59 7.37
C ASN A 23 -8.96 4.19 6.70
N VAL A 24 -8.07 4.84 7.47
CA VAL A 24 -6.86 5.46 6.93
C VAL A 24 -5.65 5.05 7.75
N LEU A 25 -4.61 4.61 7.05
CA LEU A 25 -3.32 4.29 7.63
C LEU A 25 -2.26 5.23 7.05
N PHE A 26 -1.57 5.96 7.94
CA PHE A 26 -0.43 6.79 7.58
C PHE A 26 0.86 6.02 7.92
N LEU A 27 1.75 5.91 6.94
CA LEU A 27 3.02 5.21 7.06
C LEU A 27 4.15 6.17 6.70
N GLU A 28 5.17 6.20 7.54
CA GLU A 28 6.37 6.99 7.32
C GLU A 28 7.61 6.13 7.61
N GLU A 29 8.70 6.39 6.90
CA GLU A 29 9.98 5.74 7.21
C GLU A 29 10.39 6.05 8.65
N LYS A 30 11.04 5.09 9.30
CA LYS A 30 11.47 5.14 10.72
C LYS A 30 10.32 5.12 11.73
N GLN A 31 9.06 4.99 11.31
CA GLN A 31 7.94 4.78 12.21
C GLN A 31 8.13 3.47 13.01
N LYS A 32 7.93 3.56 14.33
CA LYS A 32 7.99 2.41 15.25
C LYS A 32 6.70 1.60 15.20
N ILE A 33 6.51 0.88 14.11
CA ILE A 33 5.45 -0.10 13.92
C ILE A 33 6.07 -1.42 13.49
N GLY A 34 5.66 -2.51 14.13
CA GLY A 34 6.12 -3.85 13.79
C GLY A 34 5.32 -4.45 12.64
N LEU A 35 5.93 -5.41 11.94
CA LEU A 35 5.28 -6.11 10.82
C LEU A 35 3.91 -6.68 11.23
N SER A 36 3.80 -7.36 12.37
CA SER A 36 2.53 -7.95 12.83
C SER A 36 1.44 -6.92 13.08
N GLU A 37 1.80 -5.75 13.62
CA GLU A 37 0.85 -4.66 13.86
C GLU A 37 0.37 -4.07 12.53
N PHE A 38 1.29 -3.86 11.59
CA PHE A 38 0.96 -3.40 10.25
C PHE A 38 0.04 -4.38 9.51
N LEU A 39 0.32 -5.69 9.58
CA LEU A 39 -0.53 -6.71 8.95
C LEU A 39 -1.94 -6.74 9.54
N ARG A 40 -2.10 -6.53 10.85
CA ARG A 40 -3.41 -6.39 11.48
C ARG A 40 -4.16 -5.17 10.95
N GLN A 41 -3.48 -4.04 10.75
CA GLN A 41 -4.11 -2.85 10.18
C GLN A 41 -4.55 -3.07 8.73
N LEU A 42 -3.79 -3.82 7.94
CA LEU A 42 -4.21 -4.20 6.59
C LEU A 42 -5.48 -5.05 6.61
N ASP A 43 -5.57 -6.01 7.53
CA ASP A 43 -6.77 -6.83 7.73
C ASP A 43 -7.98 -5.98 8.15
N GLU A 44 -7.80 -5.04 9.08
CA GLU A 44 -8.83 -4.10 9.52
C GLU A 44 -9.32 -3.18 8.38
N LEU A 45 -8.45 -2.89 7.41
CA LEU A 45 -8.76 -2.13 6.18
C LEU A 45 -9.33 -3.01 5.05
N ASN A 46 -9.51 -4.31 5.28
CA ASN A 46 -9.97 -5.31 4.30
C ASN A 46 -9.03 -5.45 3.09
N TYR A 47 -7.72 -5.24 3.28
CA TYR A 47 -6.75 -5.57 2.25
C TYR A 47 -6.61 -7.08 2.10
N GLN A 48 -6.48 -7.56 0.87
CA GLN A 48 -6.41 -8.98 0.58
C GLN A 48 -4.96 -9.44 0.46
N LYS A 49 -4.59 -10.43 1.28
CA LYS A 49 -3.30 -11.10 1.14
C LYS A 49 -3.33 -12.02 -0.08
N VAL A 50 -2.46 -11.78 -1.04
CA VAL A 50 -2.26 -12.66 -2.18
C VAL A 50 -0.94 -13.42 -2.03
N TYR A 51 -0.96 -14.69 -2.42
CA TYR A 51 0.27 -15.46 -2.58
C TYR A 51 0.81 -15.20 -3.97
N SER A 52 2.12 -15.36 -4.16
CA SER A 52 2.71 -15.35 -5.50
C SER A 52 2.27 -16.62 -6.24
N SER A 53 1.02 -16.65 -6.66
CA SER A 53 0.50 -17.67 -7.54
C SER A 53 1.08 -17.37 -8.92
N SER A 54 1.99 -18.23 -9.33
CA SER A 54 2.53 -18.38 -10.69
C SER A 54 1.40 -18.57 -11.71
N GLY A 55 0.69 -17.50 -12.06
CA GLY A 55 -0.48 -17.54 -12.93
C GLY A 55 -0.78 -16.25 -13.71
N GLY A 56 0.12 -15.27 -13.69
CA GLY A 56 0.12 -14.12 -14.60
C GLY A 56 1.16 -14.32 -15.70
N ILE A 57 0.76 -14.11 -16.94
CA ILE A 57 1.43 -14.48 -18.19
C ILE A 57 2.89 -14.02 -18.27
N SER A 58 3.79 -14.97 -18.56
CA SER A 58 5.12 -14.77 -19.16
C SER A 58 6.13 -13.84 -18.45
N GLY A 59 7.02 -14.45 -17.66
CA GLY A 59 8.45 -14.11 -17.62
C GLY A 59 8.90 -12.72 -17.13
N THR A 60 8.00 -11.81 -16.78
CA THR A 60 8.37 -10.43 -16.42
C THR A 60 7.57 -9.94 -15.21
N GLU A 61 8.32 -9.70 -14.13
CA GLU A 61 7.97 -8.90 -12.95
C GLU A 61 6.78 -9.37 -12.09
N LYS A 62 7.11 -9.81 -10.86
CA LYS A 62 6.20 -10.10 -9.76
C LYS A 62 5.48 -8.82 -9.31
N THR A 63 4.45 -8.44 -10.04
CA THR A 63 3.63 -7.24 -9.80
C THR A 63 2.36 -7.62 -9.03
N LEU A 64 1.96 -6.77 -8.08
CA LEU A 64 0.64 -6.89 -7.44
C LEU A 64 -0.45 -6.61 -8.47
N PRO A 65 -1.41 -7.53 -8.69
CA PRO A 65 -2.32 -7.38 -9.81
C PRO A 65 -3.41 -6.31 -9.56
N PHE A 66 -3.87 -6.10 -8.31
CA PHE A 66 -4.98 -5.17 -8.06
C PHE A 66 -4.82 -4.27 -6.82
N PHE A 67 -5.53 -3.13 -6.85
CA PHE A 67 -5.68 -2.23 -5.69
C PHE A 67 -6.27 -2.96 -4.49
N GLY A 68 -5.79 -2.66 -3.29
CA GLY A 68 -6.27 -3.31 -2.07
C GLY A 68 -5.62 -4.67 -1.80
N GLU A 69 -4.65 -5.10 -2.62
CA GLU A 69 -3.92 -6.34 -2.42
C GLU A 69 -2.53 -6.11 -1.83
N PHE A 70 -2.02 -7.13 -1.13
CA PHE A 70 -0.65 -7.13 -0.63
C PHE A 70 -0.02 -8.54 -0.62
N MET A 71 1.31 -8.56 -0.69
CA MET A 71 2.15 -9.74 -0.58
C MET A 71 3.14 -9.58 0.57
N ILE A 72 3.45 -10.67 1.25
CA ILE A 72 4.46 -10.73 2.32
C ILE A 72 5.62 -11.63 1.87
N GLN A 73 6.85 -11.14 2.01
CA GLN A 73 8.06 -11.93 1.80
C GLN A 73 9.07 -11.61 2.91
N GLY A 74 9.05 -12.41 3.98
CA GLY A 74 9.87 -12.15 5.17
C GLY A 74 9.50 -10.81 5.82
N GLY A 75 10.49 -9.93 6.03
CA GLY A 75 10.30 -8.58 6.57
C GLY A 75 9.82 -7.54 5.54
N ILE A 76 9.45 -7.96 4.34
CA ILE A 76 9.06 -7.06 3.24
C ILE A 76 7.58 -7.26 2.94
N VAL A 77 6.84 -6.16 2.87
CA VAL A 77 5.44 -6.14 2.41
C VAL A 77 5.35 -5.30 1.15
N SER A 78 4.86 -5.90 0.07
CA SER A 78 4.44 -5.13 -1.11
C SER A 78 2.94 -4.95 -1.04
N ILE A 79 2.45 -3.72 -1.23
CA ILE A 79 1.03 -3.36 -1.15
C ILE A 79 0.65 -2.52 -2.36
N PHE A 80 -0.57 -2.65 -2.87
CA PHE A 80 -1.14 -1.72 -3.84
C PHE A 80 -2.18 -0.84 -3.13
N PRO A 81 -1.81 0.39 -2.71
CA PRO A 81 -2.74 1.27 -2.02
C PRO A 81 -3.89 1.68 -2.93
N VAL A 82 -5.12 1.67 -2.41
CA VAL A 82 -6.32 2.09 -3.15
C VAL A 82 -6.29 3.55 -3.63
N ASN A 83 -5.39 4.36 -3.09
CA ASN A 83 -5.25 5.78 -3.34
C ASN A 83 -3.94 6.16 -4.07
N ALA A 84 -3.13 5.19 -4.50
CA ALA A 84 -1.87 5.41 -5.22
C ALA A 84 -1.97 4.92 -6.66
N ASP A 85 -1.19 5.48 -7.58
CA ASP A 85 -1.06 5.00 -8.97
C ASP A 85 -0.12 3.81 -9.12
N ARG A 86 0.65 3.50 -8.08
CA ARG A 86 1.68 2.47 -8.09
C ARG A 86 1.68 1.65 -6.80
N PRO A 87 2.08 0.37 -6.88
CA PRO A 87 2.36 -0.41 -5.70
C PRO A 87 3.56 0.16 -4.94
N VAL A 88 3.57 -0.10 -3.64
CA VAL A 88 4.57 0.36 -2.69
C VAL A 88 5.16 -0.86 -2.00
N ARG A 89 6.48 -0.91 -1.87
CA ARG A 89 7.19 -1.85 -1.02
C ARG A 89 7.57 -1.17 0.29
N ILE A 90 7.34 -1.88 1.39
CA ILE A 90 7.64 -1.47 2.74
C ILE A 90 8.57 -2.54 3.34
N GLU A 91 9.75 -2.11 3.76
CA GLU A 91 10.74 -2.97 4.41
C GLU A 91 10.75 -2.71 5.91
N PHE A 92 10.71 -3.78 6.70
CA PHE A 92 10.74 -3.73 8.16
C PHE A 92 12.10 -4.20 8.70
N LEU A 93 12.61 -3.48 9.69
CA LEU A 93 13.77 -3.89 10.49
C LEU A 93 13.35 -3.96 11.97
N GLY A 94 13.10 -5.18 12.44
CA GLY A 94 12.53 -5.41 13.77
C GLY A 94 11.13 -4.80 13.88
N ASN A 95 10.94 -3.88 14.83
CA ASN A 95 9.66 -3.20 15.08
C ASN A 95 9.60 -1.79 14.48
N LYS A 96 10.25 -1.59 13.33
CA LYS A 96 10.34 -0.30 12.65
C LYS A 96 10.21 -0.48 11.15
N ILE A 97 9.55 0.48 10.49
CA ILE A 97 9.66 0.65 9.04
C ILE A 97 11.05 1.20 8.74
N GLU A 98 11.84 0.45 7.98
CA GLU A 98 13.16 0.88 7.54
C GLU A 98 13.07 1.73 6.27
N ARG A 99 12.29 1.26 5.29
CA ARG A 99 12.25 1.87 3.96
C ARG A 99 10.87 1.74 3.32
N ILE A 100 10.46 2.76 2.57
CA ILE A 100 9.26 2.74 1.74
C ILE A 100 9.65 3.16 0.32
N GLU A 101 9.34 2.34 -0.68
CA GLU A 101 9.63 2.64 -2.08
C GLU A 101 8.44 2.35 -2.99
N SER A 102 8.17 3.21 -3.97
CA SER A 102 7.25 2.89 -5.06
C SER A 102 7.91 1.90 -6.02
N ILE A 103 7.20 0.84 -6.38
CA ILE A 103 7.68 -0.20 -7.30
C ILE A 103 6.77 -0.31 -8.53
N GLY A 104 7.31 -0.87 -9.62
CA GLY A 104 6.58 -1.03 -10.88
C GLY A 104 6.47 0.25 -11.72
N LYS A 105 5.88 0.11 -12.91
CA LYS A 105 5.62 1.23 -13.83
C LYS A 105 4.32 1.94 -13.45
N ILE A 106 4.21 3.23 -13.80
CA ILE A 106 2.94 3.96 -13.74
C ILE A 106 1.91 3.16 -14.54
N ALA A 107 0.73 2.91 -13.98
CA ALA A 107 -0.39 2.46 -14.79
C ALA A 107 -0.68 3.57 -15.82
N GLU A 108 -0.19 3.41 -17.05
CA GLU A 108 -0.50 4.35 -18.13
C GLU A 108 -2.02 4.36 -18.26
N LYS A 109 -2.64 5.52 -18.03
CA LYS A 109 -4.05 5.71 -18.36
C LYS A 109 -4.13 5.54 -19.86
N THR A 110 -4.56 4.37 -20.32
CA THR A 110 -4.89 4.17 -21.73
C THR A 110 -5.85 5.28 -22.12
N SER A 111 -5.35 6.17 -22.98
CA SER A 111 -6.16 7.20 -23.61
C SER A 111 -7.23 6.46 -24.38
N VAL A 112 -8.45 6.41 -23.85
CA VAL A 112 -9.61 5.99 -24.64
C VAL A 112 -9.77 7.09 -25.68
N GLY A 113 -9.30 6.77 -26.89
CA GLY A 113 -9.52 7.56 -28.08
C GLY A 113 -11.01 7.82 -28.26
N ARG A 114 -11.30 9.04 -28.71
CA ARG A 114 -12.63 9.58 -29.01
C ARG A 114 -13.46 8.67 -29.91
#